data_AF-A0A098F2C5-F1
#
_entry.id   AF-A0A098F2C5-F1
#
_cell.length_a   1.000
_cell.length_b   1.000
_cell.length_c   1.000
_cell.angle_alpha   90.00
_cell.angle_beta   90.00
_cell.angle_gamma   90.00
#
_symmetry.space_group_name_H-M   'P 1'
#
loop_
_entity.id
_entity.type
_entity.pdbx_description
1 polymer ?
#
loop_
_entity_poly.entity_id
_entity_poly.type
_entity_poly.pdbx_seq_one_letter_code
_entity_poly.pdbx_strand_id
1 'polypeptide(L)' 'MKLYKLKRKYNGYKKGTQFYMIAESEFIGVKEFVLRTTDLTERISINESELLKFFIFLKQI' A
#
# COMPACT_ATOMS: atom_id res chain seq x y z
N MET A 1 -3.77 7.14 10.05
CA MET A 1 -3.50 6.11 9.01
C MET A 1 -3.17 6.79 7.68
N LYS A 2 -2.25 6.28 6.86
CA LYS A 2 -1.93 6.88 5.53
C LYS A 2 -2.81 6.26 4.44
N LEU A 3 -3.33 7.06 3.50
CA LEU A 3 -4.12 6.57 2.36
C LEU A 3 -3.28 6.58 1.08
N TYR A 4 -3.26 5.45 0.39
CA TYR A 4 -2.56 5.25 -0.88
C TYR A 4 -3.53 4.85 -1.98
N LYS A 5 -3.15 5.14 -3.23
CA LYS A 5 -3.89 4.75 -4.44
C LYS A 5 -2.98 4.06 -5.43
N LEU A 6 -3.47 3.01 -6.08
CA LEU A 6 -2.75 2.37 -7.19
C LEU A 6 -2.67 3.28 -8.42
N LYS A 7 -1.45 3.55 -8.89
CA LYS A 7 -1.23 4.29 -10.16
C LYS A 7 -1.27 3.41 -11.39
N ARG A 8 -1.10 2.10 -11.22
CA ARG A 8 -1.22 1.06 -12.25
C ARG A 8 -1.75 -0.24 -11.64
N LYS A 9 -2.13 -1.20 -12.47
CA LYS A 9 -2.58 -2.53 -12.01
C LYS A 9 -1.46 -3.19 -11.18
N TYR A 10 -1.85 -3.87 -10.10
CA TYR A 10 -0.93 -4.54 -9.20
C TYR A 10 -1.62 -5.77 -8.60
N ASN A 11 -1.00 -6.95 -8.69
CA ASN A 11 -1.46 -8.18 -8.02
C ASN A 11 -2.98 -8.44 -8.08
N GLY A 12 -3.60 -8.32 -9.27
CA GLY A 12 -5.06 -8.48 -9.46
C GLY A 12 -5.91 -7.23 -9.18
N TYR A 13 -5.39 -6.24 -8.46
CA TYR A 13 -6.07 -4.98 -8.20
C TYR A 13 -6.03 -4.02 -9.40
N LYS A 14 -7.16 -3.34 -9.61
CA LYS A 14 -7.32 -2.37 -10.70
C LYS A 14 -6.58 -1.07 -10.37
N LYS A 15 -6.15 -0.37 -11.42
CA LYS A 15 -5.64 1.01 -11.29
C LYS A 15 -6.70 1.85 -10.57
N GLY A 16 -6.28 2.60 -9.56
CA GLY A 16 -7.14 3.49 -8.79
C GLY A 16 -7.73 2.91 -7.52
N THR A 17 -7.59 1.60 -7.25
CA THR A 17 -7.95 1.02 -5.95
C THR A 17 -7.19 1.72 -4.83
N GLN A 18 -7.89 2.00 -3.73
CA GLN A 18 -7.37 2.70 -2.57
C GLN A 18 -7.08 1.74 -1.43
N PHE A 19 -6.03 2.05 -0.69
CA PHE A 19 -5.58 1.25 0.44
C PHE A 19 -5.18 2.13 1.62
N TYR A 20 -5.53 1.70 2.82
CA TYR A 20 -4.96 2.21 4.05
C TYR A 20 -3.65 1.50 4.36
N MET A 21 -2.60 2.26 4.66
CA MET A 21 -1.41 1.70 5.29
C MET A 21 -1.68 1.52 6.79
N ILE A 22 -1.69 0.27 7.22
CA ILE A 22 -2.04 -0.12 8.59
C ILE A 22 -0.84 -0.54 9.42
N ALA A 23 0.28 -0.89 8.78
CA ALA A 23 1.55 -1.12 9.44
C ALA A 23 2.72 -0.76 8.51
N GLU A 24 3.82 -0.35 9.12
CA GLU A 24 5.11 -0.07 8.51
C GLU A 24 6.16 -0.65 9.47
N SER A 25 7.08 -1.45 8.94
CA SER A 25 8.15 -2.10 9.70
C SER A 25 9.46 -1.99 8.94
N GLU A 26 10.55 -1.73 9.65
CA GLU A 26 11.90 -1.79 9.10
C GLU A 26 12.75 -2.71 9.95
N PHE A 27 13.36 -3.71 9.32
CA PHE A 27 14.26 -4.65 10.00
C PHE A 27 15.53 -4.84 9.18
N ILE A 28 16.68 -4.47 9.77
CA ILE A 28 18.01 -4.56 9.15
C ILE A 28 17.99 -3.91 7.74
N GLY A 29 17.41 -2.71 7.63
CA GLY A 29 17.32 -1.96 6.37
C GLY A 29 16.29 -2.45 5.36
N VAL A 30 15.50 -3.49 5.69
CA VAL A 30 14.39 -3.95 4.85
C VAL A 30 13.09 -3.35 5.37
N LYS A 31 12.44 -2.52 4.54
CA LYS A 31 11.13 -1.94 4.84
C LYS A 31 9.99 -2.75 4.25
N GLU A 32 9.04 -3.10 5.10
CA GLU A 32 7.79 -3.75 4.74
C GLU A 32 6.59 -2.90 5.18
N PHE A 33 5.57 -2.88 4.33
CA PHE A 33 4.36 -2.10 4.50
C PHE A 33 3.17 -3.03 4.37
N VAL A 34 2.20 -2.83 5.24
CA VAL A 34 0.93 -3.55 5.17
C VAL A 34 -0.16 -2.58 4.73
N LEU A 35 -0.78 -2.90 3.61
CA LEU A 35 -1.88 -2.15 3.04
C LEU A 35 -3.18 -2.96 3.14
N ARG A 36 -4.29 -2.30 3.45
CA ARG A 36 -5.64 -2.89 3.49
C ARG A 36 -6.58 -2.11 2.60
N THR A 37 -7.45 -2.77 1.84
CA THR A 37 -8.46 -2.09 1.01
C THR A 37 -9.37 -1.23 1.88
N THR A 38 -9.95 -0.17 1.30
CA THR A 38 -10.82 0.76 2.04
C THR A 38 -12.13 0.11 2.52
N ASP A 39 -12.59 -0.92 1.81
CA ASP A 39 -13.70 -1.80 2.21
C ASP A 39 -13.31 -2.83 3.29
N LEU A 40 -12.05 -2.83 3.73
CA LEU A 40 -11.50 -3.69 4.77
C LEU A 40 -11.50 -5.19 4.46
N THR A 41 -11.80 -5.62 3.23
CA THR A 41 -11.88 -7.06 2.90
C THR A 41 -10.52 -7.70 2.63
N GLU A 42 -9.57 -6.97 2.02
CA GLU A 42 -8.30 -7.53 1.58
C GLU A 42 -7.09 -6.81 2.18
N ARG A 43 -6.01 -7.57 2.41
CA ARG A 43 -4.73 -7.09 2.96
C ARG A 43 -3.58 -7.60 2.08
N ILE A 44 -2.63 -6.72 1.83
CA ILE A 44 -1.38 -7.04 1.13
C ILE A 44 -0.17 -6.55 1.94
N SER A 45 0.91 -7.31 1.88
CA SER A 45 2.23 -6.88 2.36
C SER A 45 3.11 -6.58 1.15
N ILE A 46 3.76 -5.43 1.16
CA ILE A 46 4.63 -4.97 0.07
C ILE A 46 5.91 -4.37 0.63
N ASN A 47 6.99 -4.37 -0.15
CA ASN A 47 8.23 -3.70 0.21
C ASN A 47 8.26 -2.23 -0.28
N GLU A 48 9.31 -1.50 0.07
CA GLU A 48 9.49 -0.09 -0.33
C GLU A 48 9.52 0.10 -1.85
N SER A 49 10.24 -0.78 -2.57
CA SER A 49 10.34 -0.71 -4.03
C SER A 49 8.97 -0.81 -4.67
N GLU A 50 8.14 -1.75 -4.22
CA GLU A 50 6.78 -1.96 -4.70
C GLU A 50 5.86 -0.78 -4.36
N LEU A 51 5.97 -0.23 -3.14
CA LEU A 51 5.23 0.96 -2.71
C LEU A 51 5.51 2.14 -3.66
N LEU A 52 6.79 2.44 -3.91
CA LEU A 52 7.22 3.51 -4.81
C LEU A 52 6.84 3.24 -6.28
N LYS A 53 6.89 1.97 -6.71
CA LYS A 53 6.55 1.56 -8.07
C LYS A 53 5.05 1.65 -8.36
N PHE A 54 4.19 1.29 -7.43
CA PHE A 54 2.78 0.99 -7.73
C PHE A 54 1.78 1.94 -7.08
N PHE A 55 2.19 2.65 -6.02
CA PHE A 55 1.27 3.45 -5.21
C PHE A 55 1.60 4.94 -5.26
N ILE A 56 0.59 5.75 -4.96
CA ILE A 56 0.66 7.20 -4.78
C ILE A 56 0.04 7.52 -3.43
N PHE A 57 0.76 8.27 -2.60
CA PHE A 57 0.22 8.81 -1.35
C PHE A 57 -0.83 9.87 -1.65
N LEU A 58 -2.00 9.76 -1.03
CA LEU A 58 -3.09 10.72 -1.19
C LEU A 58 -3.16 11.70 -0.02
N LYS A 59 -3.28 11.18 1.19
CA LYS A 59 -3.39 11.98 2.42
C LYS A 59 -3.14 11.16 3.66
N GLN A 60 -2.87 11.87 4.75
CA GLN A 60 -2.92 11.33 6.10
C GLN A 60 -4.34 11.52 6.66
N ILE A 61 -4.82 10.49 7.37
CA ILE A 61 -6.11 10.44 8.07
C ILE A 61 -5.83 10.33 9.56
#